data_AF-A0A4R7ZJM7-F1
#
_entry.id   AF-A0A4R7ZJM7-F1
#
_cell.length_a   1.000
_cell.length_b   1.000
_cell.length_c   1.000
_cell.angle_alpha   90.00
_cell.angle_beta   90.00
_cell.angle_gamma   90.00
#
_symmetry.space_group_name_H-M   'P 1'
#
loop_
_entity.id
_entity.type
_entity.pdbx_description
1 polymer ?
#
loop_
_entity_poly.entity_id
_entity_poly.type
_entity_poly.pdbx_seq_one_letter_code
_entity_poly.pdbx_strand_id
1 'polypeptide(L)'
;MKKLGILAGALFVAYGIIRLIDGANGDRGPGLAWTSGHLLFLLGLLLFGAVLVVGRNTLTSRRPLGTAAMVVGLVGVAAFVRVILTDLIVGFRASDHAQMSAIGGNYDRWPGNLGIYEPLQTLGPILFLVGLLTLAVLLTVERRLPVWAAPVLVAGFVLISANLDLMPIGGALLGLAFSTPRFRPGTLRRQPS
;
A
#
# COMPACT_ATOMS: atom_id res chain seq x y z
N MET A 1 2.26 -11.22 -9.52
CA MET A 1 2.21 -9.75 -9.48
C MET A 1 0.81 -9.19 -9.73
N LYS A 2 0.22 -9.29 -10.94
CA LYS A 2 -1.11 -8.73 -11.26
C LYS A 2 -2.21 -9.05 -10.23
N LYS A 3 -2.44 -10.34 -9.92
CA LYS A 3 -3.47 -10.76 -8.95
C LYS A 3 -3.24 -10.14 -7.56
N LEU A 4 -1.98 -10.07 -7.13
CA LEU A 4 -1.60 -9.50 -5.84
C LEU A 4 -1.91 -8.00 -5.79
N GLY A 5 -1.50 -7.23 -6.81
CA GLY A 5 -1.75 -5.79 -6.86
C GLY A 5 -3.24 -5.44 -6.92
N ILE A 6 -4.03 -6.18 -7.71
CA ILE A 6 -5.49 -6.00 -7.78
C ILE A 6 -6.14 -6.30 -6.42
N LEU A 7 -5.78 -7.42 -5.80
CA LEU A 7 -6.34 -7.79 -4.49
C LEU A 7 -5.92 -6.80 -3.40
N ALA A 8 -4.67 -6.35 -3.40
CA ALA A 8 -4.17 -5.33 -2.48
C ALA A 8 -4.96 -4.02 -2.62
N GLY A 9 -5.16 -3.54 -3.84
CA GLY A 9 -5.99 -2.37 -4.12
C GLY A 9 -7.44 -2.55 -3.67
N ALA A 10 -8.05 -3.71 -3.93
CA ALA A 10 -9.41 -4.03 -3.49
C ALA A 10 -9.56 -4.04 -1.96
N LEU A 11 -8.56 -4.51 -1.23
CA LEU A 11 -8.56 -4.47 0.24
C LEU A 11 -8.45 -3.03 0.77
N PHE A 12 -7.66 -2.17 0.12
CA PHE A 12 -7.63 -0.74 0.43
C PHE A 12 -8.97 -0.07 0.13
N VAL A 13 -9.65 -0.45 -0.96
CA VAL A 13 -11.01 0.01 -1.26
C VAL A 13 -11.97 -0.38 -0.14
N ALA A 14 -11.95 -1.65 0.27
CA ALA A 14 -12.81 -2.14 1.34
C ALA A 14 -12.54 -1.43 2.68
N TYR A 15 -11.27 -1.23 3.05
CA TYR A 15 -10.88 -0.43 4.20
C TYR A 15 -11.44 1.01 4.11
N GLY A 16 -11.25 1.67 2.97
CA GLY A 16 -11.74 3.03 2.76
C GLY A 16 -13.26 3.14 2.90
N ILE A 17 -14.01 2.16 2.40
CA ILE A 17 -15.47 2.11 2.57
C ILE A 17 -15.85 1.97 4.05
N ILE A 18 -15.23 1.03 4.77
CA ILE A 18 -15.49 0.86 6.22
C ILE A 18 -15.16 2.15 6.97
N ARG A 19 -14.04 2.80 6.64
CA ARG A 19 -13.63 4.07 7.26
C ARG A 19 -14.63 5.20 7.05
N LEU A 20 -15.22 5.29 5.85
CA LEU A 20 -16.24 6.29 5.53
C LEU A 20 -17.54 6.05 6.30
N ILE A 21 -17.95 4.79 6.43
CA ILE A 21 -19.14 4.39 7.19
C ILE A 21 -18.92 4.68 8.69
N ASP A 22 -17.77 4.28 9.22
CA ASP A 22 -17.40 4.48 10.63
C ASP A 22 -17.38 5.96 10.99
N GLY A 23 -16.78 6.80 10.14
CA GLY A 23 -16.70 8.25 10.35
C GLY A 23 -17.94 9.06 9.99
N ALA A 24 -19.05 8.44 9.59
CA ALA A 24 -20.23 9.14 9.06
C ALA A 24 -20.93 10.03 10.10
N ASN A 25 -20.78 9.72 11.40
CA ASN A 25 -21.27 10.52 12.52
C ASN A 25 -20.25 11.57 13.00
N GLY A 26 -19.10 11.71 12.33
CA GLY A 26 -18.02 12.63 12.70
C GLY A 26 -17.06 12.09 13.75
N ASP A 27 -17.26 10.86 14.24
CA ASP A 27 -16.39 10.21 15.22
C ASP A 27 -15.86 8.88 14.68
N ARG A 28 -14.65 8.48 15.06
CA ARG A 28 -14.06 7.19 14.69
C ARG A 28 -13.47 6.57 15.95
N GLY A 29 -14.14 5.56 16.47
CA GLY A 29 -13.84 4.97 17.78
C GLY A 29 -13.44 3.50 17.70
N PRO A 30 -13.11 2.89 18.85
CA PRO A 30 -12.79 1.48 18.91
C PRO A 30 -14.02 0.62 18.58
N GLY A 31 -13.81 -0.57 18.00
CA GLY A 31 -14.88 -1.50 17.68
C GLY A 31 -14.65 -2.29 16.39
N LEU A 32 -15.69 -2.98 15.93
CA LEU A 32 -15.60 -3.89 14.78
C LEU A 32 -15.19 -3.18 13.49
N ALA A 33 -15.70 -1.97 13.24
CA ALA A 33 -15.34 -1.19 12.05
C ALA A 33 -13.85 -0.80 12.07
N TRP A 34 -13.35 -0.28 13.21
CA TRP A 34 -11.93 0.02 13.41
C TRP A 34 -11.06 -1.21 13.17
N THR A 35 -11.33 -2.32 13.88
CA THR A 35 -10.51 -3.53 13.81
C THR A 35 -10.54 -4.17 12.42
N SER A 36 -11.72 -4.36 11.83
CA SER A 36 -11.83 -4.96 10.49
C SER A 36 -11.16 -4.08 9.43
N GLY A 37 -11.33 -2.77 9.51
CA GLY A 37 -10.67 -1.82 8.64
C GLY A 37 -9.14 -1.95 8.68
N HIS A 38 -8.56 -1.92 9.88
CA HIS A 38 -7.10 -2.03 10.04
C HIS A 38 -6.56 -3.39 9.61
N LEU A 39 -7.30 -4.48 9.81
CA LEU A 39 -6.91 -5.81 9.32
C LEU A 39 -6.91 -5.88 7.78
N LEU A 40 -7.92 -5.29 7.12
CA LEU A 40 -7.95 -5.20 5.66
C LEU A 40 -6.81 -4.34 5.12
N PHE A 41 -6.53 -3.22 5.77
CA PHE A 41 -5.39 -2.36 5.42
C PHE A 41 -4.06 -3.11 5.59
N LEU A 42 -3.87 -3.81 6.72
CA LEU A 42 -2.68 -4.63 6.96
C LEU A 42 -2.50 -5.69 5.88
N LEU A 43 -3.55 -6.44 5.55
CA LEU A 43 -3.49 -7.48 4.52
C LEU A 43 -3.16 -6.88 3.15
N GLY A 44 -3.79 -5.75 2.77
CA GLY A 44 -3.51 -5.05 1.52
C GLY A 44 -2.05 -4.59 1.43
N LEU A 45 -1.52 -4.03 2.51
CA LEU A 45 -0.13 -3.61 2.62
C LEU A 45 0.84 -4.78 2.47
N LEU A 46 0.58 -5.90 3.16
CA LEU A 46 1.41 -7.12 3.05
C LEU A 46 1.40 -7.69 1.63
N LEU A 47 0.26 -7.64 0.94
CA LEU A 47 0.17 -8.02 -0.47
C LEU A 47 0.98 -7.09 -1.38
N PHE A 48 1.03 -5.78 -1.11
CA PHE A 48 1.96 -4.89 -1.82
C PHE A 48 3.43 -5.19 -1.49
N GLY A 49 3.73 -5.60 -0.25
CA GLY A 49 5.04 -6.17 0.11
C GLY A 49 5.39 -7.38 -0.77
N ALA A 50 4.43 -8.28 -1.00
CA ALA A 50 4.60 -9.40 -1.92
C ALA A 50 4.75 -8.94 -3.39
N VAL A 51 4.08 -7.86 -3.81
CA VAL A 51 4.28 -7.24 -5.13
C VAL A 51 5.73 -6.77 -5.31
N LEU A 52 6.34 -6.15 -4.29
CA LEU A 52 7.75 -5.74 -4.33
C LEU A 52 8.68 -6.93 -4.61
N VAL A 53 8.50 -8.02 -3.86
CA VAL A 53 9.33 -9.23 -3.98
C VAL A 53 9.14 -9.90 -5.35
N VAL A 54 7.88 -10.11 -5.77
CA VAL A 54 7.58 -10.78 -7.04
C VAL A 54 7.99 -9.90 -8.23
N GLY A 55 7.78 -8.59 -8.16
CA GLY A 55 8.18 -7.65 -9.19
C GLY A 55 9.70 -7.63 -9.35
N ARG A 56 10.45 -7.57 -8.25
CA ARG A 56 11.92 -7.67 -8.26
C ARG A 56 12.40 -8.97 -8.92
N ASN A 57 11.73 -10.08 -8.67
CA ASN A 57 12.08 -11.38 -9.28
C ASN A 57 11.72 -11.49 -10.75
N THR A 58 10.82 -10.62 -11.24
CA THR A 58 10.42 -10.56 -12.66
C THR A 58 11.45 -9.80 -13.52
N LEU A 59 12.28 -8.95 -12.92
CA LEU A 59 13.31 -8.18 -13.62
C LEU A 59 14.45 -9.07 -14.13
N THR A 60 14.90 -8.80 -15.36
CA THR A 60 16.00 -9.52 -16.00
C THR A 60 17.29 -8.72 -16.09
N SER A 61 17.22 -7.42 -16.45
CA SER A 61 18.44 -6.62 -16.72
C SER A 61 18.78 -5.65 -15.59
N ARG A 62 17.80 -5.24 -14.77
CA ARG A 62 18.01 -4.23 -13.72
C ARG A 62 17.86 -4.77 -12.30
N ARG A 63 18.32 -6.00 -12.07
CA ARG A 63 18.16 -6.72 -10.80
C ARG A 63 18.78 -5.99 -9.58
N PRO A 64 19.95 -5.32 -9.67
CA PRO A 64 20.50 -4.59 -8.53
C PRO A 64 19.59 -3.42 -8.11
N LEU A 65 19.18 -2.57 -9.06
CA LEU A 65 18.25 -1.46 -8.78
C LEU A 65 16.91 -1.99 -8.28
N GLY A 66 16.39 -3.07 -8.86
CA GLY A 66 15.16 -3.72 -8.39
C GLY A 66 15.28 -4.27 -6.97
N THR A 67 16.46 -4.73 -6.57
CA THR A 67 16.72 -5.21 -5.20
C THR A 67 16.76 -4.04 -4.22
N ALA A 68 17.43 -2.94 -4.57
CA ALA A 68 17.42 -1.72 -3.75
C ALA A 68 16.00 -1.18 -3.59
N ALA A 69 15.23 -1.09 -4.67
CA ALA A 69 13.83 -0.65 -4.66
C ALA A 69 12.95 -1.55 -3.77
N MET A 70 13.12 -2.87 -3.87
CA MET A 70 12.41 -3.84 -3.02
C MET A 70 12.76 -3.63 -1.54
N VAL A 71 14.04 -3.49 -1.19
CA VAL A 71 14.47 -3.27 0.20
C VAL A 71 13.90 -1.97 0.75
N VAL A 72 14.05 -0.86 0.02
CA VAL A 72 13.49 0.45 0.41
C VAL A 72 11.98 0.36 0.63
N GLY A 73 11.26 -0.29 -0.29
CA GLY A 73 9.82 -0.48 -0.16
C GLY A 73 9.43 -1.35 1.04
N LEU A 74 10.18 -2.42 1.33
CA LEU A 74 9.93 -3.30 2.47
C LEU A 74 10.23 -2.62 3.82
N VAL A 75 11.21 -1.72 3.88
CA VAL A 75 11.41 -0.86 5.06
C VAL A 75 10.18 0.02 5.30
N GLY A 76 9.62 0.60 4.24
CA GLY A 76 8.36 1.35 4.32
C GLY A 76 7.16 0.49 4.76
N VAL A 77 7.06 -0.75 4.25
CA VAL A 77 6.05 -1.72 4.69
C VAL A 77 6.21 -2.02 6.18
N ALA A 78 7.42 -2.28 6.66
CA ALA A 78 7.67 -2.56 8.08
C ALA A 78 7.27 -1.38 8.98
N ALA A 79 7.56 -0.15 8.54
CA ALA A 79 7.14 1.06 9.25
C ALA A 79 5.61 1.16 9.36
N PHE A 80 4.87 0.94 8.26
CA PHE A 80 3.41 0.91 8.29
C PHE A 80 2.85 -0.23 9.14
N VAL A 81 3.43 -1.44 9.03
CA VAL A 81 3.00 -2.59 9.85
C VAL A 81 3.06 -2.22 11.32
N ARG A 82 4.12 -1.56 11.78
CA ARG A 82 4.20 -1.07 13.16
C ARG A 82 3.03 -0.15 13.51
N VAL A 83 2.77 0.87 12.69
CA VAL A 83 1.68 1.83 12.93
C VAL A 83 0.34 1.09 13.05
N ILE A 84 0.04 0.19 12.12
CA ILE A 84 -1.22 -0.56 12.11
C ILE A 84 -1.33 -1.50 13.32
N LEU A 85 -0.24 -2.12 13.75
CA LEU A 85 -0.23 -2.94 14.95
C LEU A 85 -0.50 -2.10 16.20
N THR A 86 0.08 -0.90 16.30
CA THR A 86 -0.24 0.06 17.37
C THR A 86 -1.72 0.43 17.33
N ASP A 87 -2.27 0.77 16.16
CA ASP A 87 -3.68 1.12 15.99
C ASP A 87 -4.62 -0.02 16.42
N LEU A 88 -4.27 -1.26 16.08
CA LEU A 88 -5.02 -2.45 16.50
C LEU A 88 -4.94 -2.64 18.02
N ILE A 89 -3.75 -2.56 18.63
CA ILE A 89 -3.58 -2.72 20.08
C ILE A 89 -4.35 -1.64 20.83
N VAL A 90 -4.26 -0.38 20.38
CA VAL A 90 -4.97 0.76 20.97
C VAL A 90 -6.49 0.54 20.83
N GLY A 91 -6.96 0.20 19.64
CA GLY A 91 -8.38 -0.05 19.37
C GLY A 91 -8.96 -1.23 20.16
N PHE A 92 -8.17 -2.26 20.45
CA PHE A 92 -8.61 -3.38 21.31
C PHE A 92 -8.65 -3.04 22.79
N ARG A 93 -7.82 -2.09 23.25
CA ARG A 93 -7.71 -1.73 24.66
C ARG A 93 -8.64 -0.59 25.07
N ALA A 94 -9.10 0.20 24.11
CA ALA A 94 -9.91 1.37 24.37
C ALA A 94 -11.42 1.06 24.34
N SER A 95 -12.20 1.68 25.22
CA SER A 95 -13.66 1.68 25.22
C SER A 95 -14.28 2.79 24.37
N ASP A 96 -13.53 3.87 24.15
CA ASP A 96 -13.96 5.04 23.38
C ASP A 96 -12.76 5.76 22.73
N HIS A 97 -13.04 6.74 21.88
CA HIS A 97 -12.03 7.50 21.15
C HIS A 97 -11.12 8.33 22.08
N ALA A 98 -11.65 8.89 23.17
CA ALA A 98 -10.84 9.65 24.13
C ALA A 98 -9.77 8.75 24.76
N GLN A 99 -10.13 7.51 25.13
CA GLN A 99 -9.21 6.54 25.67
C GLN A 99 -8.20 6.05 24.62
N MET A 100 -8.58 5.93 23.34
CA MET A 100 -7.61 5.62 22.28
C MET A 100 -6.49 6.64 22.20
N SER A 101 -6.82 7.95 22.28
CA SER A 101 -5.81 9.02 22.27
C SER A 101 -4.86 8.91 23.47
N ALA A 102 -5.41 8.69 24.67
CA ALA A 102 -4.62 8.54 25.89
C ALA A 102 -3.69 7.30 25.87
N ILE A 103 -4.20 6.16 25.38
CA ILE A 103 -3.42 4.92 25.27
C ILE A 103 -2.37 5.06 24.16
N GLY A 104 -2.73 5.67 23.03
CA GLY A 104 -1.87 5.82 21.85
C GLY A 104 -0.53 6.49 22.17
N GLY A 105 -0.54 7.56 22.97
CA GLY A 105 0.70 8.24 23.39
C GLY A 105 1.70 7.35 24.14
N ASN A 106 1.25 6.24 24.74
CA ASN A 106 2.16 5.27 25.38
C ASN A 106 2.90 4.38 24.36
N TYR A 107 2.42 4.31 23.11
CA TYR A 107 2.98 3.47 22.05
C TYR A 107 3.93 4.20 21.10
N ASP A 108 4.14 5.50 21.27
CA ASP A 108 5.09 6.28 20.47
C ASP A 108 6.48 5.63 20.44
N ARG A 109 6.88 5.02 21.56
CA ARG A 109 8.15 4.31 21.76
C ARG A 109 7.99 2.79 21.85
N TRP A 110 7.01 2.19 21.19
CA TRP A 110 6.87 0.73 21.19
C TRP A 110 7.49 0.09 19.93
N PRO A 111 8.18 -1.07 20.01
CA PRO A 111 8.57 -1.82 21.21
C PRO A 111 9.96 -1.41 21.73
N GLY A 112 10.02 -0.46 22.67
CA GLY A 112 11.25 0.00 23.33
C GLY A 112 11.73 1.36 22.84
N ASN A 113 12.69 2.02 23.50
CA ASN A 113 13.09 3.39 23.15
C ASN A 113 14.28 3.43 22.18
N LEU A 114 14.03 3.15 20.90
CA LEU A 114 15.07 3.11 19.86
C LEU A 114 15.32 4.46 19.16
N GLY A 115 14.54 5.52 19.43
CA GLY A 115 14.69 6.84 18.79
C GLY A 115 14.36 6.90 17.28
N ILE A 116 13.95 5.79 16.67
CA ILE A 116 13.70 5.68 15.21
C ILE A 116 12.23 5.83 14.82
N TYR A 117 11.29 5.81 15.77
CA TYR A 117 9.87 5.63 15.46
C TYR A 117 9.20 6.84 14.84
N GLU A 118 9.50 8.04 15.31
CA GLU A 118 8.96 9.27 14.73
C GLU A 118 9.47 9.47 13.28
N PRO A 119 10.79 9.31 12.99
CA PRO A 119 11.27 9.26 11.61
C PRO A 119 10.61 8.15 10.79
N LEU A 120 10.46 6.93 11.33
CA LEU A 120 9.84 5.82 10.60
C LEU A 120 8.36 6.05 10.32
N GLN A 121 7.61 6.68 11.22
CA GLN A 121 6.21 7.03 11.01
C GLN A 121 6.06 8.05 9.88
N THR A 122 6.96 9.04 9.83
CA THR A 122 6.96 10.08 8.79
C THR A 122 7.48 9.55 7.44
N LEU A 123 8.58 8.80 7.45
CA LEU A 123 9.28 8.35 6.25
C LEU A 123 8.73 7.04 5.70
N GLY A 124 8.07 6.20 6.52
CA GLY A 124 7.53 4.91 6.10
C GLY A 124 6.68 4.98 4.83
N PRO A 125 5.68 5.88 4.75
CA PRO A 125 4.91 6.11 3.53
C PRO A 125 5.75 6.48 2.32
N ILE A 126 6.75 7.35 2.51
CA ILE A 126 7.64 7.83 1.44
C ILE A 126 8.53 6.69 0.95
N LEU A 127 9.13 5.92 1.85
CA LEU A 127 9.98 4.77 1.52
C LEU A 127 9.19 3.70 0.77
N PHE A 128 7.97 3.41 1.21
CA PHE A 128 7.07 2.48 0.52
C PHE A 128 6.75 2.95 -0.90
N LEU A 129 6.34 4.22 -1.06
CA LEU A 129 6.05 4.82 -2.37
C LEU A 129 7.28 4.80 -3.28
N VAL A 130 8.43 5.26 -2.79
CA VAL A 130 9.68 5.31 -3.57
C VAL A 130 10.06 3.90 -4.04
N GLY A 131 10.08 2.92 -3.14
CA GLY A 131 10.42 1.54 -3.50
C GLY A 131 9.47 0.95 -4.53
N LEU A 132 8.16 1.12 -4.34
CA LEU A 132 7.14 0.59 -5.24
C LEU A 132 7.15 1.29 -6.60
N LEU A 133 7.28 2.62 -6.61
CA LEU A 133 7.34 3.43 -7.83
C LEU A 133 8.58 3.13 -8.64
N THR A 134 9.76 3.08 -8.00
CA THR A 134 11.00 2.70 -8.68
C THR A 134 10.86 1.33 -9.32
N LEU A 135 10.31 0.35 -8.60
CA LEU A 135 10.10 -0.98 -9.15
C LEU A 135 9.11 -0.97 -10.33
N ALA A 136 8.01 -0.22 -10.23
CA ALA A 136 7.05 -0.05 -11.31
C ALA A 136 7.68 0.56 -12.56
N VAL A 137 8.51 1.59 -12.41
CA VAL A 137 9.26 2.21 -13.52
C VAL A 137 10.21 1.21 -14.16
N LEU A 138 10.98 0.45 -13.37
CA LEU A 138 11.88 -0.56 -13.90
C LEU A 138 11.14 -1.64 -14.71
N LEU A 139 10.01 -2.10 -14.19
CA LEU A 139 9.13 -3.06 -14.87
C LEU A 139 8.52 -2.49 -16.15
N THR A 140 8.13 -1.21 -16.15
CA THR A 140 7.65 -0.51 -17.36
C THR A 140 8.73 -0.45 -18.43
N VAL A 141 9.97 -0.12 -18.07
CA VAL A 141 11.07 -0.07 -19.04
C VAL A 141 11.41 -1.46 -19.59
N GLU A 142 11.30 -2.51 -18.77
CA GLU A 142 11.38 -3.91 -19.24
C GLU A 142 10.08 -4.41 -19.92
N ARG A 143 9.11 -3.52 -20.20
CA ARG A 143 7.83 -3.80 -20.86
C ARG A 143 6.98 -4.87 -20.14
N ARG A 144 7.14 -5.00 -18.83
CA ARG A 144 6.36 -5.88 -17.95
C ARG A 144 5.12 -5.18 -17.37
N LEU A 145 5.12 -3.86 -17.36
CA LEU A 145 3.98 -3.01 -17.01
C LEU A 145 3.73 -1.97 -18.12
N PRO A 146 2.49 -1.48 -18.28
CA PRO A 146 2.20 -0.41 -19.21
C PRO A 146 2.77 0.92 -18.72
N VAL A 147 3.06 1.83 -19.65
CA VAL A 147 3.66 3.15 -19.35
C VAL A 147 2.82 4.01 -18.41
N TRP A 148 1.49 3.82 -18.41
CA TRP A 148 0.58 4.54 -17.53
C TRP A 148 0.56 4.00 -16.09
N ALA A 149 1.16 2.83 -15.81
CA ALA A 149 1.13 2.23 -14.46
C ALA A 149 1.77 3.14 -13.41
N ALA A 150 2.93 3.73 -13.72
CA ALA A 150 3.66 4.59 -12.80
C ALA A 150 2.88 5.89 -12.45
N PRO A 151 2.38 6.69 -13.42
CA PRO A 151 1.59 7.88 -13.07
C PRO A 151 0.27 7.53 -12.36
N VAL A 152 -0.40 6.43 -12.72
CA VAL A 152 -1.62 5.97 -12.01
C VAL A 152 -1.31 5.61 -10.55
N LEU A 153 -0.17 4.96 -10.30
CA LEU A 153 0.28 4.64 -8.95
C LEU A 153 0.53 5.91 -8.13
N VAL A 154 1.24 6.89 -8.70
CA VAL A 154 1.47 8.20 -8.05
C VAL A 154 0.15 8.89 -7.74
N ALA A 155 -0.80 8.94 -8.70
CA ALA A 155 -2.11 9.53 -8.47
C ALA A 155 -2.86 8.86 -7.30
N GLY A 156 -2.83 7.53 -7.22
CA GLY A 156 -3.43 6.79 -6.11
C GLY A 156 -2.85 7.16 -4.75
N PHE A 157 -1.52 7.27 -4.66
CA PHE A 157 -0.85 7.70 -3.44
C PHE A 157 -1.14 9.16 -3.09
N VAL A 158 -1.12 10.07 -4.06
CA VAL A 158 -1.41 11.49 -3.83
C VAL A 158 -2.82 11.65 -3.24
N LEU A 159 -3.81 10.93 -3.76
CA LEU A 159 -5.17 10.96 -3.19
C LEU A 159 -5.20 10.49 -1.74
N ILE A 160 -4.57 9.35 -1.44
CA ILE A 160 -4.52 8.77 -0.10
C ILE A 160 -3.81 9.71 0.89
N SER A 161 -2.70 10.32 0.47
CA SER A 161 -1.92 11.25 1.30
C SER A 161 -2.63 12.58 1.51
N ALA A 162 -3.38 13.06 0.51
CA ALA A 162 -4.14 14.31 0.62
C ALA A 162 -5.31 14.16 1.59
N ASN A 163 -6.03 13.04 1.51
CA ASN A 163 -7.09 12.70 2.45
C ASN A 163 -7.31 11.19 2.49
N LEU A 164 -7.20 10.61 3.69
CA LEU A 164 -7.38 9.17 3.89
C LEU A 164 -8.80 8.69 3.56
N ASP A 165 -9.79 9.59 3.53
CA ASP A 165 -11.16 9.29 3.10
C ASP A 165 -11.27 9.08 1.58
N LEU A 166 -10.24 9.46 0.80
CA LEU A 166 -10.12 9.15 -0.63
C LEU A 166 -9.50 7.76 -0.89
N MET A 167 -9.26 6.97 0.15
CA MET A 167 -8.75 5.61 0.04
C MET A 167 -9.53 4.70 -0.91
N PRO A 168 -10.88 4.77 -1.04
CA PRO A 168 -11.57 3.97 -2.06
C PRO A 168 -11.08 4.25 -3.47
N ILE A 169 -10.90 5.53 -3.82
CA ILE A 169 -10.43 5.93 -5.15
C ILE A 169 -8.94 5.62 -5.28
N GLY A 170 -8.14 5.97 -4.26
CA GLY A 170 -6.71 5.71 -4.23
C GLY A 170 -6.38 4.22 -4.36
N GLY A 171 -7.01 3.37 -3.56
CA GLY A 171 -6.87 1.91 -3.60
C GLY A 171 -7.25 1.32 -4.96
N ALA A 172 -8.32 1.82 -5.59
CA ALA A 172 -8.70 1.42 -6.94
C ALA A 172 -7.63 1.78 -7.97
N LEU A 173 -7.04 2.98 -7.89
CA LEU A 173 -5.93 3.38 -8.77
C LEU A 173 -4.67 2.53 -8.53
N LEU A 174 -4.33 2.24 -7.27
CA LEU A 174 -3.21 1.36 -6.97
C LEU A 174 -3.42 -0.05 -7.54
N GLY A 175 -4.64 -0.61 -7.44
CA GLY A 175 -4.98 -1.89 -8.07
C GLY A 175 -4.93 -1.82 -9.61
N LEU A 176 -5.43 -0.74 -10.20
CA LEU A 176 -5.43 -0.47 -11.64
C LEU A 176 -4.00 -0.44 -12.19
N ALA A 177 -3.05 0.19 -11.50
CA ALA A 177 -1.63 0.26 -11.90
C ALA A 177 -1.01 -1.12 -12.18
N PHE A 178 -1.47 -2.17 -11.51
CA PHE A 178 -0.99 -3.55 -11.71
C PHE A 178 -1.91 -4.41 -12.59
N SER A 179 -3.01 -3.85 -13.09
CA SER A 179 -3.93 -4.52 -14.00
C SER A 179 -3.40 -4.40 -15.44
N THR A 180 -2.61 -5.38 -15.88
CA THR A 180 -2.08 -5.35 -17.25
C THR A 180 -3.14 -5.80 -18.27
N PRO A 181 -3.39 -5.02 -19.35
CA PRO A 181 -3.88 -5.55 -20.60
C PRO A 181 -2.71 -6.31 -21.24
N ARG A 182 -2.88 -7.58 -21.55
CA ARG A 182 -1.87 -8.29 -22.36
C ARG A 182 -1.94 -7.68 -23.76
N PHE A 183 -0.98 -6.82 -24.14
CA PHE A 183 -0.75 -6.54 -25.54
C PHE A 183 -0.26 -7.85 -26.18
N ARG A 184 -1.17 -8.57 -26.86
CA ARG A 184 -0.78 -9.54 -27.88
C ARG A 184 -0.47 -8.72 -29.13
N PRO A 185 0.77 -8.67 -29.62
CA PRO A 185 1.02 -8.21 -30.98
C PRO A 185 0.16 -9.10 -31.90
N GLY A 186 -0.75 -8.49 -32.65
CA GLY A 186 -1.58 -9.21 -33.60
C GLY A 186 -0.67 -10.00 -34.53
N THR A 187 -0.92 -11.30 -34.64
CA THR A 187 -0.40 -12.14 -35.70
C THR A 187 -0.90 -11.56 -37.02
N LEU A 188 -0.11 -10.68 -37.64
CA LEU A 188 -0.25 -10.37 -39.05
C LEU A 188 0.11 -11.64 -39.80
N ARG A 189 -0.90 -12.51 -39.97
CA ARG A 189 -0.86 -13.64 -40.88
C ARG A 189 -0.74 -13.03 -42.27
N ARG A 190 0.49 -12.94 -42.78
CA ARG A 190 0.73 -12.76 -44.21
C ARG A 190 0.01 -13.91 -44.91
N GLN A 191 -1.07 -13.59 -45.63
CA GLN A 191 -1.63 -14.48 -46.63
C GLN A 191 -0.58 -14.58 -47.76
N PRO A 192 -0.08 -15.77 -48.11
CA PRO A 192 0.62 -15.96 -49.36
C PRO A 192 -0.39 -15.80 -50.51
N SER A 193 0.05 -15.07 -51.53
CA SER A 193 -0.62 -14.82 -52.82
C SER A 193 -1.07 -16.09 -53.53
#